data_AF-A0A800UFD7-F1
#
_entry.id   AF-A0A800UFD7-F1
#
_cell.length_a   1.000
_cell.length_b   1.000
_cell.length_c   1.000
_cell.angle_alpha   90.00
_cell.angle_beta   90.00
_cell.angle_gamma   90.00
#
_symmetry.space_group_name_H-M   'P 1'
#
loop_
_entity.id
_entity.type
_entity.pdbx_description
1 polymer ?
#
loop_
_entity_poly.entity_id
_entity_poly.type
_entity_poly.pdbx_seq_one_letter_code
_entity_poly.pdbx_strand_id
1 'polypeptide(L)' 'MYKFMIVLEQTGRGYSAYSPDLPGCVATGSTKEETEQNMYGAIEMHIKGLLEDDLPIPKSRTSSEYVVFKCHAQQIA' A
#
# COMPACT_ATOMS: atom_id res chain seq x y z
N MET A 1 17.36 -2.28 7.83
CA MET A 1 16.46 -2.83 6.80
C MET A 1 15.04 -2.50 7.21
N TYR A 2 14.34 -1.67 6.42
CA TYR A 2 12.95 -1.29 6.68
C TYR A 2 12.02 -2.13 5.80
N LYS A 3 10.86 -2.51 6.34
CA LYS A 3 9.84 -3.26 5.63
C LYS A 3 8.51 -2.61 5.93
N PHE A 4 7.75 -2.29 4.89
CA PHE A 4 6.42 -1.72 4.97
C PHE A 4 5.48 -2.55 4.11
N MET A 5 4.26 -2.79 4.60
CA MET A 5 3.21 -3.38 3.79
C MET A 5 2.59 -2.30 2.90
N ILE A 6 2.31 -2.64 1.65
CA ILE A 6 1.55 -1.79 0.73
C ILE A 6 0.26 -2.51 0.34
N VAL A 7 -0.81 -1.74 0.21
CA VAL A 7 -2.08 -2.18 -0.37
C VAL A 7 -2.08 -1.76 -1.83
N LEU A 8 -2.39 -2.68 -2.73
CA LEU A 8 -2.54 -2.42 -4.16
C LEU A 8 -4.00 -2.64 -4.55
N GLU A 9 -4.59 -1.66 -5.21
CA GLU A 9 -5.98 -1.67 -5.63
C GLU A 9 -6.07 -1.43 -7.14
N GLN A 10 -6.88 -2.23 -7.82
CA GLN A 10 -7.17 -2.00 -9.23
C GLN A 10 -8.16 -0.83 -9.35
N THR A 11 -7.87 0.08 -10.27
CA THR A 11 -8.73 1.21 -10.63
C THR A 11 -9.29 1.00 -12.03
N GLY A 12 -10.20 1.88 -12.47
CA GLY A 12 -10.77 1.78 -13.82
C GLY A 12 -9.76 1.94 -14.97
N ARG A 13 -8.53 2.42 -14.71
CA ARG A 13 -7.50 2.68 -15.76
C ARG A 13 -6.10 2.18 -15.39
N GLY A 14 -5.93 1.43 -14.31
CA GLY A 14 -4.62 1.02 -13.82
C GLY A 14 -4.69 0.55 -12.37
N TYR A 15 -3.69 0.91 -11.56
CA TYR A 15 -3.61 0.55 -10.16
C TYR A 15 -3.23 1.76 -9.29
N SER A 16 -3.67 1.73 -8.05
CA SER A 16 -3.24 2.62 -6.98
C SER A 16 -2.59 1.80 -5.87
N ALA A 17 -1.65 2.41 -5.16
CA ALA A 17 -1.03 1.83 -3.98
C ALA A 17 -0.89 2.85 -2.86
N TYR A 18 -0.95 2.35 -1.63
CA TYR A 18 -0.66 3.13 -0.42
C TYR A 18 -0.09 2.22 0.68
N SER A 19 0.59 2.79 1.67
CA SER A 19 1.00 2.07 2.87
C SER A 19 0.21 2.57 4.09
N PRO A 20 -0.52 1.71 4.81
CA PRO A 20 -1.20 2.10 6.04
C PRO A 20 -0.25 2.60 7.14
N ASP A 21 1.01 2.13 7.13
CA ASP A 21 2.03 2.48 8.11
C ASP A 21 2.78 3.79 7.76
N LEU A 22 2.61 4.32 6.54
CA LEU A 22 3.24 5.55 6.06
C LEU A 22 2.18 6.50 5.46
N PRO A 23 1.43 7.23 6.31
CA PRO A 23 0.41 8.17 5.84
C PRO A 23 0.98 9.19 4.85
N GLY A 24 0.34 9.34 3.70
CA GLY A 24 0.79 10.22 2.62
C GLY A 24 1.72 9.58 1.60
N CYS A 25 2.26 8.38 1.85
CA CYS A 25 2.93 7.58 0.82
C CYS A 25 1.89 6.88 -0.06
N VAL A 26 1.73 7.37 -1.28
CA VAL A 26 0.82 6.83 -2.30
C VAL A 26 1.51 6.79 -3.65
N ALA A 27 1.08 5.88 -4.52
CA ALA A 27 1.55 5.77 -5.89
C ALA A 27 0.45 5.26 -6.82
N THR A 28 0.60 5.50 -8.12
CA THR A 28 -0.28 4.99 -9.16
C THR A 28 0.53 4.54 -10.37
N GLY A 29 -0.04 3.67 -11.19
CA GLY A 29 0.56 3.20 -12.44
C GLY A 29 -0.48 2.54 -13.35
N SER A 30 -0.13 2.37 -14.61
CA SER A 30 -0.99 1.71 -15.60
C SER A 30 -1.00 0.19 -15.40
N THR A 31 0.09 -0.37 -14.89
CA THR A 31 0.19 -1.78 -14.49
C THR A 31 0.46 -1.94 -13.00
N LYS A 32 0.28 -3.17 -12.51
CA LYS A 32 0.60 -3.51 -11.12
C LYS A 32 2.08 -3.30 -10.84
N GLU A 33 2.94 -3.78 -11.73
CA GLU A 33 4.40 -3.70 -11.63
C GLU A 33 4.88 -2.25 -11.64
N GLU A 34 4.35 -1.41 -12.53
CA GLU A 34 4.66 0.02 -12.57
C GLU A 34 4.28 0.70 -11.24
N THR A 35 3.10 0.37 -10.72
CA THR A 35 2.61 0.92 -9.45
C THR A 35 3.49 0.49 -8.27
N GLU A 36 3.95 -0.76 -8.25
CA GLU A 36 4.89 -1.26 -7.24
C GLU A 36 6.24 -0.52 -7.29
N GLN A 37 6.79 -0.30 -8.49
CA GLN A 37 8.04 0.47 -8.65
C GLN A 37 7.88 1.92 -8.20
N ASN A 38 6.78 2.57 -8.59
CA ASN A 38 6.47 3.93 -8.16
C ASN A 38 6.30 4.00 -6.63
N MET A 39 5.65 3.01 -6.03
CA MET A 39 5.48 2.93 -4.59
C MET A 39 6.81 2.72 -3.85
N TYR A 40 7.72 1.91 -4.40
CA TYR A 40 9.08 1.76 -3.87
C TYR A 40 9.81 3.11 -3.83
N GLY A 41 9.77 3.86 -4.94
CA GLY A 41 10.37 5.20 -5.02
C GLY A 41 9.75 6.20 -4.04
N ALA A 42 8.41 6.18 -3.90
CA ALA A 42 7.72 7.05 -2.95
C ALA A 42 8.12 6.77 -1.49
N ILE A 43 8.22 5.49 -1.10
CA ILE A 43 8.67 5.10 0.24
C ILE A 43 10.14 5.49 0.45
N GLU A 44 11.03 5.20 -0.52
CA GLU A 44 12.45 5.54 -0.42
C GLU A 44 12.65 7.05 -0.23
N MET A 45 11.95 7.88 -1.02
CA MET A 45 11.95 9.34 -0.88
C MET A 45 11.47 9.77 0.51
N HIS A 46 10.35 9.22 1.00
CA HIS A 46 9.80 9.60 2.29
C HIS A 46 10.74 9.25 3.45
N ILE A 47 11.32 8.06 3.44
CA ILE A 47 12.29 7.63 4.45
C ILE A 47 13.53 8.51 4.42
N LYS A 48 14.02 8.88 3.23
CA LYS A 48 15.15 9.80 3.11
C LYS A 48 14.84 11.16 3.73
N GLY A 49 13.66 11.73 3.46
CA GLY A 49 13.24 13.00 4.06
C GLY A 49 13.18 12.95 5.59
N LEU A 50 12.62 11.87 6.17
CA LEU A 50 12.60 11.70 7.63
C LEU A 50 14.02 11.66 8.22
N LEU A 51 14.96 11.01 7.53
CA LEU A 51 16.36 10.96 7.98
C LEU A 51 17.06 12.32 7.88
N GLU A 52 16.77 13.11 6.84
CA GLU A 52 17.31 14.46 6.66
C GLU A 52 16.79 15.44 7.74
N ASP A 53 15.57 15.22 8.22
CA ASP A 53 14.93 16.03 9.27
C ASP A 53 15.19 15.50 10.71
N ASP A 54 16.07 14.50 10.89
CA ASP A 54 16.33 13.82 12.17
C ASP A 54 15.07 13.25 12.86
N LEU A 55 14.08 12.85 12.06
CA LEU A 55 12.81 12.27 12.52
C LEU A 55 12.88 10.73 12.60
N PRO A 56 12.17 10.13 13.56
CA PRO A 56 12.13 8.67 13.67
C PRO A 56 11.37 8.04 12.50
N ILE A 57 11.92 6.95 11.96
CA ILE A 57 11.23 6.15 10.94
C ILE A 57 10.12 5.32 11.61
N PRO A 58 8.87 5.39 11.11
CA PRO A 58 7.77 4.58 11.61
C PRO A 58 8.08 3.09 11.55
N LYS A 59 7.65 2.33 12.56
CA LYS A 59 7.66 0.87 12.50
C LYS A 59 6.45 0.39 11.74
N SER A 60 6.64 -0.57 10.82
CA SER A 60 5.51 -1.26 10.20
C SER A 60 4.80 -2.13 11.23
N ARG A 61 3.47 -1.95 11.34
CA ARG A 61 2.61 -2.72 12.26
C ARG A 61 1.47 -3.41 11.52
N THR A 62 1.37 -3.22 10.20
CA THR A 62 0.27 -3.72 9.41
C THR A 62 0.55 -5.13 8.88
N SER A 63 -0.48 -5.97 8.89
CA SER A 63 -0.51 -7.27 8.22
C SER A 63 -1.74 -7.38 7.32
N SER A 64 -1.66 -8.22 6.29
CA SER A 64 -2.77 -8.53 5.38
C SER A 64 -3.23 -9.97 5.60
N GLU A 65 -4.54 -10.20 5.53
CA GLU A 65 -5.14 -11.54 5.57
C GLU A 65 -6.32 -11.62 4.61
N TYR A 66 -6.53 -12.78 3.99
CA TYR A 66 -7.71 -13.06 3.18
C TYR A 66 -8.71 -13.86 4.01
N VAL A 67 -9.92 -13.34 4.17
CA VAL A 67 -11.03 -14.08 4.79
C VAL A 67 -12.00 -14.53 3.71
N VAL A 68 -12.24 -15.83 3.63
CA VAL A 68 -13.14 -16.43 2.64
C VAL A 68 -14.46 -16.78 3.31
N PHE A 69 -15.55 -16.15 2.84
CA PHE A 69 -16.91 -16.46 3.29
C PHE A 69 -17.67 -17.21 2.20
N LYS A 70 -18.40 -18.25 2.60
CA LYS A 70 -19.37 -18.89 1.72
C LYS A 70 -20.67 -18.08 1.77
N CYS A 71 -20.96 -17.32 0.73
CA CYS A 71 -22.26 -16.66 0.61
C CYS A 71 -23.33 -17.71 0.32
N HIS A 72 -24.27 -17.91 1.24
CA HIS A 72 -25.50 -18.61 0.94
C HIS A 72 -26.49 -17.59 0.39
N ALA A 73 -26.58 -17.52 -0.94
CA ALA A 73 -27.68 -16.84 -1.60
C ALA A 73 -28.97 -17.63 -1.32
N GLN A 74 -29.58 -17.40 -0.16
CA GLN A 74 -30.97 -17.77 0.10
C GLN A 74 -31.76 -16.49 0.38
N GLN A 75 -32.72 -16.27 -0.51
CA GLN A 75 -33.85 -15.34 -0.41
C GLN A 75 -33.54 -13.84 -0.62
N ILE A 76 -33.43 -13.47 -1.90
CA ILE A 76 -34.19 -12.30 -2.36
C ILE A 76 -35.48 -12.90 -2.93
N ALA A 77 -36.56 -12.79 -2.16
CA ALA A 77 -37.92 -13.02 -2.63
C ALA A 77 -38.39 -11.79 -3.43
#